data_AF-A0AAV0V780-F1
#
_entry.id   AF-A0AAV0V780-F1
#
_cell.length_a   1.000
_cell.length_b   1.000
_cell.length_c   1.000
_cell.angle_alpha   90.00
_cell.angle_beta   90.00
_cell.angle_gamma   90.00
#
_symmetry.space_group_name_H-M   'P 1'
#
loop_
_entity.id
_entity.type
_entity.pdbx_description
1 polymer ?
#
loop_
_entity_poly.entity_id
_entity_poly.type
_entity_poly.pdbx_seq_one_letter_code
_entity_poly.pdbx_strand_id
1 'polypeptide(L)'
;MGGPPPGVLRVSNHPSTVFEPNRFTTRFLNLNECPDGGDTVVPYSKERLVTAIEREGITECSDGLAVPPVKLAASVCKTIDPASLHGGCPPMKGVKFGANSFMWNVDAVEEDEKRLN
;
A
#
# COMPACT_ATOMS: atom_id res chain seq x y z
N MET A 1 24.62 38.18 -5.57
CA MET A 1 24.33 37.17 -4.54
C MET A 1 23.07 36.44 -4.96
N GLY A 2 23.21 35.33 -5.71
CA GLY A 2 22.10 34.52 -6.17
C GLY A 2 21.89 33.34 -5.23
N GLY A 3 20.74 33.27 -4.57
CA GLY A 3 20.34 32.09 -3.81
C GLY A 3 20.07 30.90 -4.74
N PRO A 4 20.13 29.67 -4.23
CA PRO A 4 19.82 28.49 -5.03
C PRO A 4 18.33 28.52 -5.45
N PRO A 5 17.99 27.97 -6.62
CA PRO A 5 16.60 27.88 -7.06
C PRO A 5 15.78 27.01 -6.09
N PRO A 6 14.47 27.27 -5.96
CA PRO A 6 13.60 26.48 -5.08
C PRO A 6 13.51 25.05 -5.62
N GLY A 7 13.89 24.06 -4.80
CA GLY A 7 13.79 22.63 -5.13
C GLY A 7 15.02 21.78 -4.77
N VAL A 8 16.19 22.38 -4.51
CA VAL A 8 17.39 21.61 -4.15
C VAL A 8 17.57 21.58 -2.64
N LEU A 9 17.06 20.53 -1.98
CA LEU A 9 17.43 20.24 -0.60
C LEU A 9 18.89 19.75 -0.57
N ARG A 10 19.81 20.62 -0.12
CA ARG A 10 21.19 20.21 0.16
C ARG A 10 21.20 19.25 1.34
N VAL A 11 21.40 17.96 1.10
CA VAL A 11 21.89 17.05 2.14
C VAL A 11 23.36 17.40 2.36
N SER A 12 23.64 18.04 3.50
CA SER A 12 24.99 18.40 3.92
C SER A 12 25.89 17.17 4.01
N ASN A 13 27.05 17.23 3.34
CA ASN A 13 28.15 16.28 3.36
C ASN A 13 28.26 15.41 4.64
N HIS A 14 27.80 14.17 4.55
CA HIS A 14 28.21 13.07 5.42
C HIS A 14 28.46 11.83 4.53
N PRO A 15 29.50 11.02 4.79
CA PRO A 15 29.85 9.92 3.91
C PRO A 15 28.80 8.80 4.01
N SER A 16 28.26 8.42 2.85
CA SER A 16 27.47 7.21 2.58
C SER A 16 26.25 6.96 3.48
N THR A 17 25.18 7.73 3.29
CA THR A 17 23.83 7.16 3.43
C THR A 17 23.22 7.16 2.04
N VAL A 18 23.22 5.99 1.38
CA VAL A 18 22.42 5.79 0.17
C VAL A 18 20.97 6.02 0.57
N PHE A 19 20.35 7.07 0.01
CA PHE A 19 18.94 7.35 0.21
C PHE A 19 18.14 6.54 -0.81
N GLU A 20 17.30 5.63 -0.32
CA GLU A 20 16.42 4.83 -1.18
C GLU A 20 14.96 5.25 -0.95
N PRO A 21 14.31 5.87 -1.96
CA PRO A 21 12.87 6.15 -1.92
C PRO A 21 12.08 4.87 -1.66
N ASN A 22 11.06 4.97 -0.81
CA ASN A 22 10.16 3.86 -0.53
C ASN A 22 8.70 4.31 -0.54
N ARG A 23 7.82 3.34 -0.74
CA ARG A 23 6.39 3.49 -0.47
C ARG A 23 6.25 3.61 1.04
N PHE A 24 5.88 4.79 1.52
CA PHE A 24 5.70 5.01 2.95
C PHE A 24 4.36 4.47 3.41
N THR A 25 3.32 4.74 2.61
CA THR A 25 1.95 4.32 2.88
C THR A 25 1.33 3.76 1.61
N THR A 26 0.55 2.68 1.75
CA THR A 26 -0.32 2.16 0.70
C THR A 26 -1.76 2.40 1.09
N ARG A 27 -2.53 2.98 0.16
CA ARG A 27 -4.00 3.06 0.24
C ARG A 27 -4.60 2.19 -0.84
N PHE A 28 -5.48 1.27 -0.46
CA PHE A 28 -6.24 0.43 -1.39
C PHE A 28 -7.72 0.80 -1.30
N LEU A 29 -8.30 1.25 -2.41
CA LEU A 29 -9.71 1.62 -2.53
C LEU A 29 -10.48 0.51 -3.26
N ASN A 30 -11.55 0.02 -2.66
CA ASN A 30 -12.47 -0.91 -3.32
C ASN A 30 -13.42 -0.11 -4.24
N LEU A 31 -13.41 -0.42 -5.53
CA LEU A 31 -14.23 0.30 -6.53
C LEU A 31 -15.65 -0.28 -6.64
N ASN A 32 -15.83 -1.54 -6.21
CA ASN A 32 -17.11 -2.23 -6.12
C ASN A 32 -17.14 -3.20 -4.93
N GLU A 33 -18.32 -3.75 -4.67
CA GLU A 33 -18.51 -4.85 -3.73
C GLU A 33 -18.21 -6.19 -4.41
N CYS A 34 -17.62 -7.13 -3.66
CA CYS A 34 -17.49 -8.53 -4.05
C CYS A 34 -18.41 -9.36 -3.14
N PRO A 35 -19.46 -10.02 -3.67
CA PRO A 35 -20.42 -10.75 -2.86
C PRO A 35 -19.84 -11.87 -2.00
N ASP A 36 -18.78 -12.53 -2.47
CA ASP A 36 -18.08 -13.55 -1.69
C ASP A 36 -16.58 -13.60 -2.04
N GLY A 37 -15.76 -13.82 -1.02
CA GLY A 37 -14.31 -13.71 -1.08
C GLY A 37 -13.84 -12.29 -1.39
N GLY A 38 -12.64 -12.18 -1.97
CA GLY A 38 -12.10 -10.89 -2.37
C GLY A 38 -11.68 -10.00 -1.20
N ASP A 39 -11.50 -10.54 0.01
CA ASP A 39 -11.04 -9.77 1.16
C ASP A 39 -9.63 -9.19 0.91
N THR A 40 -9.32 -8.03 1.49
CA THR A 40 -7.94 -7.60 1.67
C THR A 40 -7.47 -8.17 3.01
N VAL A 41 -6.50 -9.07 2.99
CA VAL A 41 -6.01 -9.76 4.19
C VAL A 41 -4.71 -9.14 4.69
N VAL A 42 -4.57 -9.06 6.01
CA VAL A 42 -3.38 -8.61 6.75
C VAL A 42 -3.05 -9.70 7.78
N PRO A 43 -2.30 -10.75 7.40
CA PRO A 43 -2.15 -11.97 8.21
C PRO A 43 -1.47 -11.74 9.57
N TYR A 44 -0.65 -10.70 9.71
CA TYR A 44 0.05 -10.39 10.97
C TYR A 44 -0.67 -9.39 11.86
N SER A 45 -1.86 -8.92 11.46
CA SER A 45 -2.67 -8.05 12.32
C SER A 45 -3.15 -8.81 13.56
N LYS A 46 -2.95 -8.20 14.74
CA LYS A 46 -3.41 -8.74 16.02
C LYS A 46 -4.88 -8.45 16.31
N GLU A 47 -5.46 -7.49 15.58
CA GLU A 47 -6.86 -7.11 15.72
C GLU A 47 -7.68 -7.86 14.68
N ARG A 48 -8.26 -8.98 15.10
CA ARG A 48 -9.19 -9.77 14.29
C ARG A 48 -10.61 -9.52 14.79
N LEU A 49 -11.36 -8.68 14.08
CA LEU A 49 -12.77 -8.41 14.39
C LEU A 49 -13.69 -9.61 14.05
N VAL A 50 -13.24 -10.53 13.19
CA VAL A 50 -13.99 -11.72 12.76
C VAL A 50 -13.08 -12.95 12.78
N THR A 51 -13.30 -13.86 13.73
CA THR A 51 -12.55 -15.12 13.87
C THR A 51 -13.22 -16.27 13.09
N ALA A 52 -12.46 -17.32 12.75
CA ALA A 52 -12.93 -18.52 12.05
C ALA A 52 -13.45 -18.32 10.61
N ILE A 53 -12.82 -17.41 9.84
CA ILE A 53 -13.01 -17.37 8.39
C ILE A 53 -12.16 -18.48 7.79
N GLU A 54 -12.78 -19.48 7.17
CA GLU A 54 -12.09 -20.44 6.31
C GLU A 54 -12.27 -20.04 4.85
N ARG A 55 -11.16 -19.80 4.14
CA ARG A 55 -11.15 -19.51 2.71
C ARG A 55 -10.32 -20.55 1.97
N GLU A 56 -10.82 -21.00 0.82
CA GLU A 56 -10.09 -21.90 -0.06
C GLU A 56 -9.05 -21.13 -0.92
N GLY A 57 -7.97 -21.81 -1.29
CA GLY A 57 -6.98 -21.31 -2.26
C GLY A 57 -5.72 -20.69 -1.64
N ILE A 58 -5.84 -19.74 -0.70
CA ILE A 58 -4.70 -19.07 -0.05
C ILE A 58 -4.87 -19.16 1.47
N THR A 59 -3.91 -19.80 2.15
CA THR A 59 -3.96 -20.07 3.60
C THR A 59 -4.09 -18.80 4.44
N GLU A 60 -3.35 -17.76 4.05
CA GLU A 60 -3.25 -16.49 4.73
C GLU A 60 -4.60 -15.76 4.77
N CYS A 61 -5.54 -16.09 3.87
CA CYS A 61 -6.90 -15.54 3.88
C CYS A 61 -7.71 -15.95 5.11
N SER A 62 -7.26 -16.97 5.82
CA SER A 62 -7.89 -17.45 7.07
C SER A 62 -7.20 -16.88 8.32
N ASP A 63 -6.13 -16.09 8.14
CA ASP A 63 -5.28 -15.55 9.21
C ASP A 63 -5.45 -14.03 9.38
N GLY A 64 -5.16 -13.55 10.60
CA GLY A 64 -5.11 -12.12 10.91
C GLY A 64 -6.42 -11.35 10.61
N LEU A 65 -6.28 -10.14 10.07
CA LEU A 65 -7.40 -9.26 9.73
C LEU A 65 -7.81 -9.45 8.27
N ALA A 66 -9.08 -9.78 8.02
CA ALA A 66 -9.68 -9.76 6.69
C ALA A 66 -10.62 -8.55 6.57
N VAL A 67 -10.37 -7.69 5.58
CA VAL A 67 -11.19 -6.51 5.29
C VAL A 67 -12.04 -6.79 4.06
N PRO A 68 -13.37 -6.88 4.20
CA PRO A 68 -14.25 -7.16 3.07
C PRO A 68 -14.25 -5.99 2.06
N PRO A 69 -14.40 -6.27 0.76
CA PRO A 69 -14.45 -5.25 -0.27
C PRO A 69 -15.81 -4.55 -0.24
N VAL A 70 -15.90 -3.47 0.53
CA VAL A 70 -17.07 -2.57 0.54
C VAL A 70 -16.83 -1.44 -0.45
N LYS A 71 -17.78 -1.19 -1.36
CA LYS A 71 -17.66 -0.16 -2.39
C LYS A 71 -17.33 1.20 -1.76
N LEU A 72 -16.33 1.88 -2.33
CA LEU A 72 -15.78 3.16 -1.88
C LEU A 72 -15.08 3.13 -0.50
N ALA A 73 -15.01 1.99 0.18
CA ALA A 73 -14.19 1.84 1.38
C ALA A 73 -12.72 1.68 1.02
N ALA A 74 -11.84 2.23 1.86
CA ALA A 74 -10.41 2.17 1.66
C ALA A 74 -9.69 1.63 2.91
N SER A 75 -8.66 0.82 2.68
CA SER A 75 -7.70 0.38 3.68
C SER A 75 -6.40 1.16 3.51
N VAL A 76 -5.76 1.55 4.62
CA VAL A 76 -4.50 2.29 4.63
C VAL A 76 -3.52 1.58 5.54
N CYS A 77 -2.31 1.31 5.05
CA CYS A 77 -1.24 0.68 5.84
C CYS A 77 0.11 1.37 5.61
N LYS A 78 0.97 1.35 6.63
CA LYS A 78 2.36 1.83 6.55
C LYS A 78 3.23 0.72 5.97
N THR A 79 3.74 0.88 4.76
CA THR A 79 4.38 -0.21 4.00
C THR A 79 5.76 -0.61 4.53
N ILE A 80 6.38 0.24 5.37
CA ILE A 80 7.66 -0.06 6.03
C ILE A 80 7.53 -0.99 7.25
N ASP A 81 6.32 -1.20 7.76
CA ASP A 81 6.07 -2.06 8.92
C ASP A 81 5.89 -3.52 8.44
N PRO A 82 6.65 -4.51 8.94
CA PRO A 82 6.44 -5.92 8.60
C PRO A 82 5.01 -6.40 8.87
N ALA A 83 4.31 -5.84 9.87
CA ALA A 83 2.92 -6.15 10.16
C ALA A 83 1.95 -5.65 9.08
N SER A 84 2.43 -4.83 8.13
CA SER A 84 1.66 -4.36 6.98
C SER A 84 1.63 -5.32 5.80
N LEU A 85 2.27 -6.49 5.90
CA LEU A 85 2.13 -7.54 4.88
C LEU A 85 0.64 -7.74 4.61
N HIS A 86 0.24 -7.59 3.35
CA HIS A 86 -1.16 -7.67 2.95
C HIS A 86 -1.29 -8.27 1.56
N GLY A 87 -2.45 -8.84 1.29
CA GLY A 87 -2.77 -9.49 0.03
C GLY A 87 -4.24 -9.38 -0.33
N GLY A 88 -4.55 -9.74 -1.58
CA GLY A 88 -5.92 -9.90 -2.04
C GLY A 88 -6.31 -11.37 -2.02
N CYS A 89 -7.32 -11.72 -1.24
CA CYS A 89 -7.92 -13.05 -1.29
C CYS A 89 -8.67 -13.28 -2.60
N PRO A 90 -8.76 -14.53 -3.08
CA PRO A 90 -9.50 -14.84 -4.30
C PRO A 90 -10.97 -14.41 -4.20
N PRO A 91 -11.53 -13.74 -5.21
CA PRO A 91 -12.99 -13.60 -5.35
C PRO A 91 -13.62 -14.98 -5.58
N MET A 92 -14.58 -15.36 -4.73
CA MET A 92 -15.31 -16.63 -4.90
C MET A 92 -16.57 -16.43 -5.75
N LYS A 93 -17.13 -15.21 -5.74
CA LYS A 93 -18.28 -14.85 -6.57
C LYS A 93 -18.13 -13.43 -7.10
N GLY A 94 -18.20 -13.28 -8.42
CA GLY A 94 -18.12 -11.99 -9.10
C GLY A 94 -16.69 -11.54 -9.41
N VAL A 95 -16.50 -10.24 -9.60
CA VAL A 95 -15.20 -9.62 -9.95
C VAL A 95 -14.92 -8.50 -8.95
N LYS A 96 -13.70 -8.45 -8.40
CA LYS A 96 -13.23 -7.37 -7.52
C LYS A 96 -12.40 -6.37 -8.33
N PHE A 97 -12.83 -5.10 -8.33
CA PHE A 97 -12.08 -3.96 -8.84
C PHE A 97 -11.53 -3.14 -7.68
N GLY A 98 -10.25 -2.79 -7.77
CA GLY A 98 -9.58 -1.99 -6.76
C GLY A 98 -8.60 -1.01 -7.39
N ALA A 99 -8.35 0.09 -6.68
CA ALA A 99 -7.35 1.09 -7.05
C ALA A 99 -6.32 1.23 -5.91
N ASN A 100 -5.04 1.07 -6.25
CA ASN A 100 -3.94 1.33 -5.33
C ASN A 100 -3.44 2.77 -5.48
N SER A 101 -3.11 3.38 -4.35
CA SER A 101 -2.37 4.63 -4.29
C SER A 101 -1.16 4.41 -3.39
N PHE A 102 0.03 4.55 -3.97
CA PHE A 102 1.29 4.45 -3.25
C PHE A 102 1.78 5.87 -2.94
N MET A 103 1.86 6.18 -1.66
CA MET A 103 2.40 7.46 -1.18
C MET A 103 3.86 7.25 -0.82
N TRP A 104 4.74 7.93 -1.56
CA TRP A 104 6.19 7.83 -1.38
C TRP A 104 6.66 8.69 -0.20
N ASN A 105 7.77 8.31 0.42
CA ASN A 105 8.40 9.09 1.50
C ASN A 105 9.14 10.35 1.01
N VAL A 106 9.16 10.56 -0.30
CA VAL A 106 9.72 11.72 -1.00
C VAL A 106 8.81 12.11 -2.13
N ASP A 107 8.99 13.34 -2.62
CA ASP A 107 8.29 13.84 -3.78
C ASP A 107 8.55 12.91 -4.98
N ALA A 108 7.47 12.61 -5.70
CA ALA A 108 7.59 11.95 -7.00
C ALA A 108 8.27 12.95 -7.94
N VAL A 109 9.49 12.64 -8.37
CA VAL A 109 10.10 13.38 -9.48
C VAL A 109 9.41 12.93 -10.77
N GLU A 110 8.67 13.83 -11.40
CA GLU A 110 8.09 13.60 -12.72
C GLU A 110 9.23 13.38 -13.73
N GLU A 111 9.11 12.39 -14.61
CA GLU A 111 10.18 12.00 -15.55
C GLU A 111 10.58 13.11 -16.54
N ASP A 112 9.75 14.15 -16.70
CA ASP A 112 10.02 15.28 -17.59
C ASP A 112 11.22 16.13 -17.16
N GLU A 113 11.61 16.13 -15.88
CA GLU A 113 12.82 16.83 -15.42
C GLU A 113 14.12 16.07 -15.76
N LYS A 114 14.04 14.78 -16.10
CA LYS A 114 15.22 13.95 -16.45
C LYS A 114 15.56 13.97 -17.94
N ARG A 115 14.73 14.59 -18.79
CA ARG A 115 14.93 14.64 -20.25
C ARG A 115 15.60 15.92 -20.75
N LEU A 116 15.95 16.85 -19.86
CA LEU A 116 16.50 18.15 -20.23
C LEU A 116 18.01 18.34 -20.00
N ASN A 117 18.75 17.28 -19.64
CA ASN A 117 20.22 17.33 -19.55
C ASN A 117 20.86 16.19 -20.33
#